data_AF-A0A4U9HFV2-F1
#
_entry.id   AF-A0A4U9HFV2-F1
#
_cell.length_a   1.000
_cell.length_b   1.000
_cell.length_c   1.000
_cell.angle_alpha   90.00
_cell.angle_beta   90.00
_cell.angle_gamma   90.00
#
_symmetry.space_group_name_H-M   'P 1'
#
loop_
_entity.id
_entity.type
_entity.pdbx_description
1 polymer ?
#
loop_
_entity_poly.entity_id
_entity_poly.type
_entity_poly.pdbx_seq_one_letter_code
_entity_poly.pdbx_strand_id
1 'polypeptide(L)' 'MVTGFLTDDQKQVRGLPVGLAMDKQGGVVIADDAGDSVWRVSAAR' A
#
# COMPACT_ATOMS: atom_id res chain seq x y z
N MET A 1 -7.83 -3.00 -7.58
CA MET A 1 -6.69 -2.11 -7.90
C MET A 1 -6.44 -1.27 -6.67
N VAL A 2 -5.20 -1.23 -6.16
CA VAL A 2 -4.82 -0.38 -5.01
C VAL A 2 -4.12 0.87 -5.56
N THR A 3 -4.61 2.05 -5.18
CA THR A 3 -4.12 3.35 -5.63
C THR A 3 -4.04 4.32 -4.44
N GLY A 4 -3.59 5.55 -4.68
CA GLY A 4 -3.52 6.58 -3.63
C GLY A 4 -2.17 6.66 -2.91
N PHE A 5 -1.12 6.03 -3.45
CA PHE A 5 0.26 6.18 -2.95
C PHE A 5 0.88 7.54 -3.30
N LEU A 6 0.25 8.31 -4.18
CA LEU A 6 0.62 9.68 -4.50
C LEU A 6 -0.48 10.64 -4.03
N THR A 7 -0.13 11.91 -3.82
CA THR A 7 -1.12 12.99 -3.76
C THR A 7 -1.88 13.08 -5.09
N ASP A 8 -3.07 13.70 -5.08
CA ASP A 8 -3.92 13.78 -6.27
C ASP A 8 -3.23 14.51 -7.44
N ASP A 9 -2.38 15.49 -7.12
CA ASP A 9 -1.55 16.23 -8.07
C ASP A 9 -0.24 15.50 -8.44
N GLN A 10 -0.01 14.31 -7.87
CA GLN A 10 1.16 13.45 -8.05
C GLN A 10 2.51 14.08 -7.70
N LYS A 11 2.52 15.21 -6.98
CA LYS A 11 3.77 15.90 -6.63
C LYS A 11 4.45 15.36 -5.39
N GLN A 12 3.72 14.63 -4.55
CA GLN A 12 4.23 14.08 -3.30
C GLN A 12 3.83 12.61 -3.16
N VAL A 13 4.68 11.86 -2.45
CA VAL A 13 4.44 10.47 -2.11
C VAL A 13 3.71 10.39 -0.77
N ARG A 14 2.64 9.61 -0.73
CA ARG A 14 2.03 9.08 0.50
C ARG A 14 2.63 7.72 0.87
N GLY A 15 3.16 7.01 -0.14
CA GLY A 15 3.90 5.76 -0.01
C GLY A 15 4.64 5.39 -1.30
N LEU A 16 5.62 4.49 -1.19
CA LEU A 16 6.32 3.83 -2.30
C LEU A 16 6.28 2.31 -2.09
N PRO A 17 5.29 1.61 -2.68
CA PRO A 17 5.19 0.15 -2.57
C PRO A 17 6.41 -0.55 -3.16
N VAL A 18 7.09 -1.36 -2.36
CA VAL A 18 8.31 -2.10 -2.76
C VAL A 18 8.18 -3.61 -2.65
N GLY A 19 7.15 -4.10 -1.96
CA GLY A 19 6.93 -5.55 -1.76
C GLY A 19 5.48 -5.93 -1.60
N LEU A 20 5.15 -7.15 -2.02
CA LEU A 20 3.82 -7.75 -1.92
C LEU A 20 3.93 -9.17 -1.35
N ALA A 21 3.03 -9.52 -0.43
CA ALA A 21 2.89 -10.87 0.08
C ALA A 21 1.43 -11.18 0.46
N MET A 22 1.12 -12.48 0.59
CA MET A 22 -0.10 -12.90 1.27
C MET A 22 0.21 -13.18 2.74
N ASP A 23 -0.69 -12.76 3.63
CA ASP A 23 -0.62 -13.13 5.04
C ASP A 23 -1.24 -14.52 5.29
N LYS A 24 -1.08 -15.03 6.51
CA LYS A 24 -1.60 -16.36 6.92
C LYS A 24 -3.13 -16.47 6.92
N GLN A 25 -3.84 -15.36 6.82
CA GLN A 25 -5.31 -15.27 6.81
C GLN A 25 -5.83 -15.11 5.37
N GLY A 26 -4.95 -15.17 4.36
CA GLY A 26 -5.31 -15.01 2.95
C GLY A 26 -5.49 -13.56 2.51
N GLY A 27 -5.11 -12.58 3.33
CA GLY A 27 -5.10 -11.16 2.98
C GLY A 27 -3.84 -10.77 2.20
N VAL A 28 -3.91 -9.67 1.45
CA VAL A 28 -2.74 -9.07 0.78
C VAL A 28 -2.13 -8.01 1.69
N VAL A 29 -0.81 -8.06 1.86
CA VAL A 29 -0.02 -7.03 2.54
C VAL A 29 0.94 -6.36 1.57
N ILE A 30 1.18 -5.06 1.78
CA ILE A 30 2.04 -4.21 0.97
C ILE A 30 3.11 -3.61 1.89
N ALA A 31 4.39 -3.82 1.56
CA ALA A 31 5.50 -3.13 2.22
C ALA A 31 5.77 -1.81 1.50
N ASP A 32 5.93 -0.74 2.26
CA ASP A 32 6.09 0.63 1.79
C ASP A 32 7.40 1.25 2.27
N ASP A 33 8.19 1.82 1.35
CA ASP A 33 9.49 2.42 1.65
C ASP A 33 9.36 3.85 2.19
N ALA A 34 8.63 4.74 1.50
CA ALA A 34 8.53 6.15 1.87
C ALA A 34 7.85 6.40 3.23
N GLY A 35 6.89 5.56 3.60
CA GLY A 35 6.12 5.66 4.83
C GLY A 35 6.59 4.74 5.95
N ASP A 36 7.64 3.93 5.74
CA ASP A 36 8.15 2.93 6.70
C ASP A 36 7.01 2.08 7.32
N SER A 37 6.12 1.59 6.46
CA SER A 37 4.84 1.03 6.87
C SER A 37 4.50 -0.26 6.12
N VAL A 38 3.70 -1.12 6.77
CA VAL A 38 3.10 -2.30 6.13
C VAL A 38 1.58 -2.16 6.16
N TRP A 39 0.97 -2.12 4.97
CA TRP A 39 -0.47 -1.96 4.80
C TRP A 39 -1.13 -3.31 4.56
N ARG A 40 -2.20 -3.62 5.30
CA ARG A 40 -3.07 -4.74 4.98
C ARG A 40 -4.25 -4.25 4.14
N VAL A 41 -4.40 -4.79 2.95
CA VAL A 41 -5.49 -4.41 2.05
C VAL A 41 -6.80 -4.99 2.57
N SER A 42 -7.85 -4.16 2.61
CA SER A 42 -9.22 -4.58 2.92
C SER A 42 -10.13 -4.26 1.75
N ALA A 43 -11.30 -4.92 1.71
CA ALA A 43 -12.31 -4.60 0.70
C ALA A 43 -12.79 -3.16 0.89
N ALA A 44 -12.82 -2.40 -0.20
CA ALA A 44 -13.52 -1.12 -0.22
C ALA A 44 -15.01 -1.38 0.02
N ARG A 45 -15.66 -0.49 0.75
CA ARG A 45 -17.11 -0.54 0.99
C ARG A 45 -17.87 0.04 -0.19
#